data_AF-A0A923TJ72-F1
#
_entry.id   AF-A0A923TJ72-F1
#
_cell.length_a   1.000
_cell.length_b   1.000
_cell.length_c   1.000
_cell.angle_alpha   90.00
_cell.angle_beta   90.00
_cell.angle_gamma   90.00
#
_symmetry.space_group_name_H-M   'P 1'
#
loop_
_entity.id
_entity.type
_entity.pdbx_description
1 polymer ?
#
loop_
_entity_poly.entity_id
_entity_poly.type
_entity_poly.pdbx_seq_one_letter_code
_entity_poly.pdbx_strand_id
1 'polypeptide(L)'
;MDVPGEYVRLGLAVDRLQRGWVDAYTGPAQLRNDVENGPPLLPAELAARAALLLGELGSSGLEASREEFLRGQLTALETGARVLAGADVGFVEQV
;
A
#
# COMPACT_ATOMS: atom_id res chain seq x y z
N MET A 1 3.38 11.96 9.72
CA MET A 1 2.30 11.16 9.10
C MET A 1 2.23 9.81 9.82
N ASP A 2 1.05 9.21 9.98
CA ASP A 2 0.93 7.83 10.49
C ASP A 2 1.20 6.82 9.37
N VAL A 3 2.48 6.57 9.08
CA VAL A 3 2.91 5.70 7.97
C VAL A 3 2.34 4.27 8.09
N PRO A 4 2.36 3.61 9.28
CA PRO A 4 1.75 2.28 9.43
C PRO A 4 0.25 2.26 9.16
N GLY A 5 -0.51 3.25 9.65
CA GLY A 5 -1.95 3.33 9.40
C GLY A 5 -2.28 3.58 7.93
N GLU A 6 -1.54 4.48 7.28
CA GLU A 6 -1.69 4.75 5.85
C GLU A 6 -1.33 3.53 4.99
N TYR A 7 -0.30 2.77 5.36
CA TYR A 7 0.04 1.50 4.71
C TYR A 7 -1.13 0.50 4.76
N VAL A 8 -1.78 0.34 5.90
CA VAL A 8 -2.95 -0.55 6.05
C VAL A 8 -4.11 -0.09 5.18
N ARG A 9 -4.43 1.22 5.18
CA ARG A 9 -5.49 1.77 4.32
C ARG A 9 -5.17 1.53 2.85
N LEU A 10 -3.91 1.67 2.46
CA LEU A 10 -3.47 1.48 1.09
C LEU A 10 -3.62 0.01 0.64
N GLY A 11 -3.23 -0.95 1.48
CA GLY A 11 -3.45 -2.38 1.20
C GLY A 11 -4.93 -2.74 1.05
N LEU A 12 -5.80 -2.19 1.89
CA LEU A 12 -7.26 -2.36 1.78
C LEU A 12 -7.82 -1.69 0.52
N ALA A 13 -7.27 -0.56 0.09
CA ALA A 13 -7.68 0.12 -1.13
C ALA A 13 -7.29 -0.68 -2.38
N VAL A 14 -6.13 -1.33 -2.38
CA VAL A 14 -5.74 -2.29 -3.43
C VAL A 14 -6.67 -3.50 -3.42
N ASP A 15 -6.99 -4.07 -2.26
CA ASP A 15 -7.93 -5.21 -2.14
C ASP A 15 -9.34 -4.90 -2.65
N ARG A 16 -9.78 -3.64 -2.53
CA ARG A 16 -11.03 -3.16 -3.12
C ARG A 16 -11.00 -3.18 -4.65
N LEU A 17 -9.86 -2.91 -5.29
CA LEU A 17 -9.68 -2.99 -6.75
C LEU A 17 -9.45 -4.42 -7.23
N GLN A 18 -8.61 -5.17 -6.54
CA GLN A 18 -8.26 -6.56 -6.80
C GLN A 18 -8.55 -7.40 -5.56
N ARG A 19 -9.74 -8.00 -5.53
CA ARG A 19 -10.16 -8.90 -4.45
C ARG A 19 -9.12 -9.99 -4.20
N GLY A 20 -8.76 -10.18 -2.94
CA GLY A 20 -7.80 -11.20 -2.51
C GLY A 20 -6.36 -10.70 -2.44
N TRP A 21 -6.13 -9.39 -2.65
CA TRP A 21 -4.83 -8.77 -2.35
C TRP A 21 -4.51 -8.87 -0.85
N VAL A 22 -5.53 -8.71 0.00
CA VAL A 22 -5.42 -8.90 1.45
C VAL A 22 -6.20 -10.15 1.85
N ASP A 23 -5.48 -11.25 2.08
CA ASP A 23 -6.07 -12.55 2.43
C ASP A 23 -6.91 -12.49 3.71
N ALA A 24 -6.38 -11.89 4.77
CA ALA A 24 -7.10 -11.68 6.02
C ALA A 24 -6.71 -10.37 6.69
N TYR A 25 -7.71 -9.51 6.93
CA TYR A 25 -7.54 -8.30 7.73
C TYR A 25 -8.26 -8.46 9.07
N THR A 26 -7.48 -8.47 10.14
CA THR A 26 -7.95 -8.65 11.52
C THR A 26 -7.88 -7.36 12.34
N GLY A 27 -7.60 -6.22 11.69
CA GLY A 27 -7.57 -4.91 12.34
C GLY A 27 -8.97 -4.29 12.53
N PRO A 28 -9.04 -3.01 12.96
CA PRO A 28 -10.30 -2.32 13.18
C PRO A 28 -11.20 -2.33 11.94
N ALA A 29 -12.45 -2.80 12.10
CA ALA A 29 -13.44 -2.84 11.02
C ALA A 29 -13.71 -1.45 10.43
N GLN A 30 -13.60 -0.40 11.25
CA GLN A 30 -13.80 0.98 10.80
C GLN A 30 -12.84 1.36 9.66
N LEU A 31 -11.58 0.92 9.68
CA LEU A 31 -10.63 1.23 8.60
C LEU A 31 -11.04 0.61 7.27
N ARG A 32 -11.55 -0.65 7.30
CA ARG A 32 -12.10 -1.29 6.09
C ARG A 32 -13.33 -0.53 5.61
N ASN A 33 -14.23 -0.17 6.51
CA ASN A 33 -15.44 0.58 6.17
C ASN A 33 -15.12 1.95 5.57
N ASP A 34 -14.14 2.67 6.11
CA ASP A 34 -13.73 3.98 5.60
C ASP A 34 -13.18 3.87 4.17
N VAL A 35 -12.39 2.84 3.88
CA VAL A 35 -11.84 2.59 2.53
C VAL A 35 -12.92 2.16 1.54
N GLU A 36 -13.87 1.31 1.96
CA GLU A 36 -14.97 0.85 1.10
C GLU A 36 -15.97 1.97 0.77
N ASN A 37 -16.24 2.86 1.74
CA ASN A 37 -17.17 3.98 1.56
C ASN A 37 -16.50 5.25 0.99
N GLY A 38 -15.16 5.30 0.97
CA GLY A 38 -14.40 6.40 0.40
C GLY A 38 -14.43 6.44 -1.13
N PRO A 39 -13.95 7.54 -1.74
CA PRO A 39 -13.79 7.61 -3.18
C PRO A 39 -12.84 6.50 -3.67
N PRO A 40 -13.16 5.80 -4.77
CA PRO A 40 -12.25 4.81 -5.33
C PRO A 40 -10.98 5.50 -5.84
N LEU A 41 -9.84 4.88 -5.59
CA LEU A 41 -8.55 5.31 -6.14
C LEU A 41 -8.25 4.52 -7.41
N LEU A 42 -7.67 5.17 -8.40
CA LEU A 42 -7.11 4.54 -9.58
C LEU A 42 -5.78 3.85 -9.22
N PRO A 43 -5.37 2.78 -9.96
CA PRO A 43 -4.09 2.11 -9.71
C PRO A 43 -2.88 3.05 -9.70
N ALA A 44 -2.83 4.04 -10.59
CA ALA A 44 -1.75 5.03 -10.62
C ALA A 44 -1.73 5.92 -9.36
N GLU A 45 -2.88 6.23 -8.77
CA GLU A 45 -2.97 7.00 -7.53
C GLU A 45 -2.49 6.17 -6.33
N LEU A 46 -2.79 4.87 -6.32
CA LEU A 46 -2.28 3.93 -5.32
C LEU A 46 -0.75 3.81 -5.37
N ALA A 47 -0.18 3.70 -6.58
CA ALA A 47 1.27 3.68 -6.77
C ALA A 47 1.92 4.99 -6.28
N ALA A 48 1.36 6.14 -6.67
CA ALA A 48 1.85 7.45 -6.23
C ALA A 48 1.78 7.61 -4.70
N ARG A 49 0.72 7.10 -4.07
CA ARG A 49 0.57 7.13 -2.61
C ARG A 49 1.58 6.23 -1.91
N ALA A 50 1.86 5.05 -2.45
CA ALA A 50 2.89 4.15 -1.94
C ALA A 50 4.30 4.80 -2.02
N ALA A 51 4.63 5.40 -3.16
CA ALA A 51 5.89 6.12 -3.34
C ALA A 51 6.05 7.30 -2.37
N LEU A 52 4.97 8.03 -2.11
CA LEU A 52 4.97 9.10 -1.10
C LEU A 52 5.27 8.54 0.30
N LEU A 53 4.62 7.44 0.70
CA LEU A 53 4.87 6.82 2.01
C LEU A 53 6.31 6.31 2.14
N LEU A 54 6.91 5.78 1.07
CA LEU A 54 8.33 5.40 1.04
C LEU A 54 9.26 6.60 1.30
N GLY A 55 8.95 7.77 0.74
CA GLY A 55 9.71 9.00 0.97
C GLY A 55 9.61 9.50 2.42
N GLU A 56 8.43 9.37 3.03
CA GLU A 56 8.18 9.79 4.42
C GLU A 56 8.77 8.82 5.46
N LEU A 57 8.98 7.56 5.07
CA LEU A 57 9.32 6.46 5.98
C LEU A 57 10.57 6.72 6.82
N GLY A 58 11.64 7.27 6.22
CA GLY A 58 12.89 7.59 6.93
C GLY A 58 12.77 8.68 8.01
N SER A 59 11.66 9.44 8.01
CA SER A 59 11.37 10.48 9.01
C SER A 59 10.29 10.06 10.01
N SER A 60 9.79 8.82 9.91
CA SER A 60 8.65 8.33 10.69
C SER A 60 8.94 8.09 12.17
N GLY A 61 10.21 8.06 12.57
CA GLY A 61 10.63 7.78 13.95
C GLY A 61 10.35 6.34 14.40
N LEU A 62 10.11 5.44 13.46
CA LEU A 62 9.92 4.01 13.73
C LEU A 62 11.25 3.36 14.10
N GLU A 63 11.16 2.25 14.85
CA GLU A 63 12.32 1.39 15.09
C GLU A 63 12.80 0.77 13.78
N ALA A 64 14.11 0.58 13.64
CA ALA A 64 14.76 0.21 12.37
C ALA A 64 14.14 -1.03 11.74
N SER A 65 13.87 -2.09 12.52
CA SER A 65 13.26 -3.31 11.98
C SER A 65 11.86 -3.07 11.40
N ARG A 66 11.08 -2.17 12.02
CA ARG A 66 9.75 -1.81 11.54
C ARG A 66 9.83 -0.97 10.27
N GLU A 67 10.81 -0.08 10.19
CA GLU A 67 11.08 0.72 9.01
C GLU A 67 11.46 -0.18 7.83
N GLU A 68 12.39 -1.11 8.01
CA GLU A 68 12.80 -2.07 6.98
C GLU A 68 11.63 -2.93 6.48
N PHE A 69 10.81 -3.43 7.41
CA PHE A 69 9.61 -4.18 7.05
C PHE A 69 8.66 -3.36 6.16
N LEU A 70 8.32 -2.13 6.59
CA LEU A 70 7.41 -1.27 5.83
C LEU A 70 7.99 -0.83 4.49
N ARG A 71 9.30 -0.64 4.40
CA ARG A 71 9.97 -0.34 3.13
C ARG A 71 9.71 -1.44 2.12
N GLY A 72 9.94 -2.70 2.51
CA GLY A 72 9.67 -3.84 1.62
C GLY A 72 8.20 -3.94 1.20
N GLN A 73 7.27 -3.79 2.16
CA GLN A 73 5.84 -3.88 1.87
C GLN A 73 5.33 -2.73 0.98
N LEU A 74 5.79 -1.50 1.22
CA LEU A 74 5.41 -0.34 0.40
C LEU A 74 6.00 -0.41 -1.00
N THR A 75 7.23 -0.91 -1.16
CA THR A 75 7.81 -1.18 -2.49
C THR A 75 6.98 -2.22 -3.24
N ALA A 76 6.64 -3.34 -2.61
CA ALA A 76 5.81 -4.36 -3.25
C ALA A 76 4.42 -3.83 -3.66
N LEU A 77 3.82 -3.00 -2.81
CA LEU A 77 2.53 -2.37 -3.11
C LEU A 77 2.65 -1.37 -4.28
N GLU A 78 3.67 -0.50 -4.26
CA GLU A 78 3.95 0.45 -5.35
C GLU A 78 4.11 -0.26 -6.70
N THR A 79 4.94 -1.29 -6.74
CA THR A 79 5.14 -2.14 -7.91
C THR A 79 3.82 -2.78 -8.36
N GLY A 80 3.08 -3.41 -7.46
CA GLY A 80 1.81 -4.06 -7.76
C GLY A 80 0.77 -3.08 -8.33
N ALA A 81 0.68 -1.89 -7.75
CA ALA A 81 -0.21 -0.84 -8.22
C ALA A 81 0.20 -0.31 -9.61
N ARG A 82 1.50 -0.25 -9.92
CA ARG A 82 1.98 0.08 -11.27
C ARG A 82 1.62 -1.00 -12.29
N VAL A 83 1.76 -2.28 -11.94
CA VAL A 83 1.30 -3.39 -12.79
C VAL A 83 -0.20 -3.28 -13.07
N LEU A 84 -1.00 -3.00 -12.03
CA LEU A 84 -2.44 -2.77 -12.18
C LEU A 84 -2.78 -1.53 -13.02
N ALA A 85 -1.89 -0.53 -13.05
CA ALA A 85 -2.02 0.63 -13.93
C ALA A 85 -1.64 0.33 -15.39
N GLY A 86 -1.25 -0.92 -15.71
CA GLY A 86 -0.84 -1.33 -17.04
C GLY A 86 0.63 -1.02 -17.36
N ALA A 87 1.47 -0.73 -16.36
CA ALA A 87 2.91 -0.60 -16.58
C ALA A 87 3.52 -1.95 -16.96
N ASP A 88 4.38 -1.94 -17.98
CA ASP A 88 5.22 -3.09 -18.31
C ASP A 88 6.38 -3.14 -17.30
N VAL A 89 6.12 -3.80 -16.17
CA VAL A 89 7.10 -4.01 -15.11
C VAL A 89 7.73 -5.38 -15.33
N GLY A 90 9.06 -5.40 -15.51
CA GLY A 90 9.78 -6.65 -15.78
C GLY A 90 9.59 -7.64 -14.64
N PHE A 91 9.55 -8.95 -14.94
CA PHE A 91 9.33 -10.01 -13.94
C PHE A 91 10.27 -9.94 -12.73
N VAL A 92 11.51 -9.49 -12.94
CA VAL A 92 12.52 -9.31 -11.87
C VAL A 92 12.15 -8.18 -10.90
N GLU A 93 11.40 -7.18 -11.33
CA GLU A 93 10.96 -6.06 -10.48
C GLU A 93 9.75 -6.43 -9.62
N GLN A 94 9.10 -7.58 -9.89
CA GLN A 94 7.93 -8.07 -9.15
C GLN A 94 8.26 -9.06 -8.02
N VAL A 95 9.54 -9.46 -7.85
CA VAL A 95 9.98 -10.52 -6.91
C VAL A 95 10.94 -10.02 -5.84
#